data_AF-A0A961AC04-F1
#
_entry.id   AF-A0A961AC04-F1
#
_cell.length_a   1.000
_cell.length_b   1.000
_cell.length_c   1.000
_cell.angle_alpha   90.00
_cell.angle_beta   90.00
_cell.angle_gamma   90.00
#
_symmetry.space_group_name_H-M   'P 1'
#
loop_
_entity.id
_entity.type
_entity.pdbx_description
1 polymer ?
#
loop_
_entity_poly.entity_id
_entity_poly.type
_entity_poly.pdbx_seq_one_letter_code
_entity_poly.pdbx_strand_id
1 'polypeptide(L)'
;MDHDLFLHLCGLARLRLDEREAADFERKFNSMLKMVDSLNQWEPQDSKLAGIDGGLQLRPDKVVEYVWPEGTVHDYRVPTIIDFEGDG
;
A
#
# COMPACT_ATOMS: atom_id res chain seq x y z
N MET A 1 -0.99 19.62 1.86
CA MET A 1 0.21 18.79 1.65
C MET A 1 1.00 19.40 0.50
N ASP A 2 2.32 19.22 0.47
CA ASP A 2 3.16 19.65 -0.64
C ASP A 2 3.01 18.70 -1.84
N HIS A 3 3.09 19.23 -3.06
CA HIS A 3 2.92 18.46 -4.29
C HIS A 3 4.05 17.43 -4.48
N ASP A 4 5.28 17.78 -4.07
CA ASP A 4 6.42 16.86 -4.14
C ASP A 4 6.23 15.66 -3.21
N LEU A 5 5.65 15.87 -2.03
CA LEU A 5 5.31 14.80 -1.10
C LEU A 5 4.18 13.91 -1.65
N PHE A 6 3.19 14.50 -2.32
CA PHE A 6 2.14 13.75 -3.00
C PHE A 6 2.72 12.80 -4.06
N LEU A 7 3.56 13.31 -4.95
CA LEU A 7 4.19 12.52 -6.01
C LEU A 7 5.11 11.43 -5.44
N HIS A 8 5.83 11.73 -4.35
CA HIS A 8 6.63 10.73 -3.64
C HIS A 8 5.78 9.57 -3.11
N LEU A 9 4.62 9.85 -2.50
CA LEU A 9 3.69 8.82 -2.03
C LEU A 9 3.13 7.99 -3.19
N CYS A 10 2.82 8.61 -4.32
CA CYS A 10 2.43 7.89 -5.54
C CYS A 10 3.54 6.95 -6.01
N GLY A 11 4.80 7.39 -5.95
CA GLY A 11 5.97 6.56 -6.25
C GLY A 11 6.11 5.34 -5.35
N LEU A 12 5.95 5.51 -4.04
CA LEU A 12 5.97 4.40 -3.06
C LEU A 12 4.87 3.37 -3.34
N ALA A 13 3.68 3.84 -3.74
CA ALA A 13 2.55 2.99 -4.10
C ALA A 13 2.62 2.42 -5.54
N ARG A 14 3.66 2.77 -6.30
CA ARG A 14 3.84 2.43 -7.73
C ARG A 14 2.67 2.89 -8.61
N LEU A 15 2.06 4.01 -8.28
CA LEU A 15 1.00 4.64 -9.07
C LEU A 15 1.62 5.55 -10.13
N ARG A 16 1.27 5.31 -11.40
CA ARG A 16 1.58 6.22 -12.50
C ARG A 16 0.31 6.97 -12.87
N LEU A 17 0.24 8.22 -12.45
CA LEU A 17 -0.89 9.10 -12.72
C LEU A 17 -0.49 10.06 -13.84
N ASP A 18 -1.40 10.34 -14.76
CA ASP A 18 -1.24 11.48 -15.65
C ASP A 18 -1.50 12.81 -14.90
N GLU A 19 -1.18 13.96 -15.51
CA GLU A 19 -1.31 15.26 -14.85
C GLU A 19 -2.74 15.57 -14.36
N ARG A 20 -3.75 15.13 -15.12
CA ARG A 20 -5.15 15.37 -14.80
C ARG A 20 -5.59 14.48 -13.65
N GLU A 21 -5.21 13.21 -13.68
CA GLU A 21 -5.44 12.24 -12.61
C GLU A 21 -4.73 12.65 -11.34
N ALA A 22 -3.46 13.08 -11.43
CA ALA A 22 -2.66 13.55 -10.31
C ALA A 22 -3.33 14.72 -9.60
N ALA A 23 -3.76 15.75 -10.33
CA ALA A 23 -4.45 16.90 -9.74
C ALA A 23 -5.78 16.52 -9.07
N ASP A 24 -6.56 15.65 -9.71
CA ASP A 24 -7.86 15.23 -9.17
C ASP A 24 -7.69 14.32 -7.93
N PHE A 25 -6.67 13.46 -7.95
CA PHE A 25 -6.33 12.56 -6.86
C PHE A 25 -5.72 13.31 -5.67
N GLU A 26 -4.82 14.26 -5.92
CA GLU A 26 -4.24 15.14 -4.90
C GLU A 26 -5.32 15.94 -4.17
N ARG A 27 -6.30 16.47 -4.92
CA ARG A 27 -7.43 17.18 -4.31
C ARG A 27 -8.25 16.27 -3.39
N LYS A 28 -8.58 15.06 -3.84
CA LYS A 28 -9.33 14.07 -3.03
C LYS A 28 -8.53 13.63 -1.82
N PHE A 29 -7.24 13.39 -1.99
CA PHE A 29 -6.33 12.98 -0.92
C PHE A 29 -6.22 14.04 0.17
N ASN A 30 -6.04 15.31 -0.20
CA ASN A 30 -6.06 16.42 0.75
C ASN A 30 -7.41 16.56 1.47
N SER A 31 -8.54 16.26 0.81
CA SER A 31 -9.85 16.25 1.47
C SER A 31 -9.96 15.13 2.50
N MET A 32 -9.41 13.94 2.22
CA MET A 32 -9.39 12.82 3.16
C MET A 32 -8.49 13.11 4.36
N LEU A 33 -7.31 13.73 4.15
CA LEU A 33 -6.42 14.13 5.25
C LEU A 33 -7.12 15.08 6.22
N LYS A 34 -7.87 16.07 5.71
CA LYS A 34 -8.68 16.96 6.58
C LYS A 34 -9.74 16.22 7.38
N MET A 35 -10.35 15.19 6.80
CA MET A 35 -11.29 14.33 7.52
C MET A 35 -10.58 13.55 8.63
N VAL A 36 -9.40 13.00 8.38
CA VAL A 36 -8.60 12.29 9.39
C VAL A 36 -8.14 13.25 10.49
N ASP A 37 -7.73 14.48 10.16
CA ASP A 37 -7.35 15.48 11.16
C ASP A 37 -8.51 15.81 12.11
N SER A 38 -9.76 15.72 11.66
CA SER A 38 -10.92 15.90 12.55
C SER A 38 -11.04 14.80 13.61
N LEU A 39 -10.48 13.61 13.35
CA LEU A 39 -10.42 12.51 14.31
C LEU A 39 -9.34 12.71 15.38
N ASN A 40 -8.33 13.55 15.15
CA ASN A 40 -7.32 13.88 16.17
C ASN A 40 -7.92 14.66 17.36
N GLN A 41 -9.10 15.27 17.17
CA GLN A 41 -9.84 15.94 18.25
C GLN A 41 -10.70 14.96 19.05
N TRP A 42 -10.78 13.71 18.61
CA TRP A 42 -11.55 12.67 19.27
C TRP A 42 -10.65 11.94 20.26
N GLU A 43 -10.94 12.05 21.56
CA GLU A 43 -10.31 11.21 22.56
C GLU A 43 -10.94 9.80 22.50
N PRO A 44 -10.18 8.75 22.13
CA PRO A 44 -10.74 7.41 22.10
C PRO A 44 -11.04 6.95 23.53
N GLN A 45 -12.34 6.85 23.87
CA GLN A 45 -12.77 6.19 25.10
C GLN A 45 -12.55 4.68 24.96
N ASP A 46 -11.85 4.08 25.93
CA ASP A 46 -11.49 2.65 25.97
C ASP A 46 -10.75 2.15 24.70
N SER A 47 -9.54 2.67 24.51
CA SER A 47 -8.62 2.39 23.37
C SER A 47 -8.02 0.99 23.33
N LYS A 48 -8.82 -0.07 23.56
CA LYS A 48 -8.44 -1.43 23.18
C LYS A 48 -9.02 -1.72 21.80
N LEU A 49 -8.16 -1.73 20.78
CA LEU A 49 -8.51 -2.30 19.48
C LEU A 49 -8.88 -3.77 19.68
N ALA A 50 -10.17 -4.10 19.59
CA ALA A 50 -10.63 -5.47 19.63
C ALA A 50 -9.99 -6.24 18.46
N GLY A 51 -9.13 -7.22 18.75
CA GLY A 51 -8.55 -8.07 17.71
C GLY A 51 -7.17 -8.66 17.97
N ILE A 52 -6.43 -8.18 18.97
CA ILE A 52 -5.12 -8.76 19.35
C ILE A 52 -5.23 -9.59 20.63
N ASP A 53 -6.34 -10.30 20.82
CA ASP A 53 -6.48 -11.32 21.87
C ASP A 53 -6.34 -12.74 21.30
N GLY A 54 -5.84 -12.86 20.07
CA GLY A 54 -5.38 -14.12 19.53
C GLY A 54 -3.95 -14.37 19.98
N GLY A 55 -3.76 -15.24 20.99
CA GLY A 55 -2.44 -15.78 21.31
C GLY A 55 -1.74 -16.35 20.06
N LEU A 56 -0.43 -16.57 20.15
CA LEU A 56 0.40 -17.04 19.04
C LEU A 56 -0.22 -18.28 18.36
N GLN A 57 -0.80 -18.09 17.16
CA GLN A 57 -1.30 -19.19 16.34
C GLN A 57 -0.13 -19.78 15.55
N LEU A 58 0.39 -20.91 16.00
CA LEU A 58 1.40 -21.66 15.27
C LEU A 58 0.72 -22.56 14.24
N ARG A 59 1.14 -22.45 12.98
CA ARG A 59 0.78 -23.42 11.94
C ARG A 59 1.68 -24.65 12.08
N PRO A 60 1.15 -25.88 12.07
CA PRO A 60 1.97 -27.08 12.09
C PRO A 60 2.83 -27.16 10.81
N ASP A 61 4.06 -27.64 10.97
CA ASP A 61 4.97 -27.93 9.86
C ASP A 61 4.47 -29.16 9.10
N LYS A 62 3.61 -28.93 8.13
CA LYS A 62 3.05 -29.95 7.23
C LYS A 62 3.21 -29.46 5.80
N VAL A 63 3.77 -30.33 4.96
CA VAL A 63 3.74 -30.14 3.51
C VAL A 63 2.29 -30.18 3.06
N VAL A 64 1.86 -29.12 2.38
CA VAL A 64 0.54 -29.05 1.73
C VAL A 64 0.82 -28.91 0.25
N GLU A 65 0.35 -29.87 -0.55
CA GLU A 65 0.46 -29.77 -2.00
C GLU A 65 -0.36 -28.57 -2.49
N TYR A 66 0.33 -27.67 -3.19
CA TYR A 66 -0.32 -26.52 -3.80
C TYR A 66 -0.99 -26.96 -5.10
N VAL A 67 -2.31 -26.82 -5.17
CA VAL A 67 -3.08 -27.11 -6.40
C VAL A 67 -3.13 -25.83 -7.23
N TRP A 68 -2.49 -25.84 -8.39
CA TRP A 68 -2.54 -24.72 -9.33
C TRP A 68 -3.94 -24.57 -9.93
N PRO A 69 -4.51 -23.36 -9.94
CA PRO A 69 -5.72 -23.09 -10.70
C PRO A 69 -5.51 -23.41 -12.19
N GLU A 70 -6.54 -23.94 -12.84
CA GLU A 70 -6.50 -24.25 -14.27
C GLU A 70 -6.22 -22.97 -15.09
N GLY A 71 -5.26 -23.05 -16.03
CA GLY A 71 -4.85 -21.90 -16.85
C GLY A 71 -3.84 -20.95 -16.20
N THR A 72 -3.25 -21.29 -15.05
CA THR A 72 -2.23 -20.44 -14.42
C THR A 72 -0.96 -20.36 -15.27
N VAL A 73 -0.53 -19.14 -15.60
CA VAL A 73 0.75 -18.89 -16.27
C VAL A 73 1.88 -19.00 -15.24
N HIS A 74 2.81 -19.93 -15.44
CA HIS A 74 3.88 -20.20 -14.49
C HIS A 74 5.12 -19.33 -14.68
N ASP A 75 5.24 -18.67 -15.83
CA ASP A 75 6.38 -17.82 -16.19
C ASP A 75 5.89 -16.40 -16.50
N TYR A 76 6.11 -15.49 -15.55
CA TYR A 76 5.74 -14.09 -15.69
C TYR A 76 6.92 -13.32 -16.26
N ARG A 77 6.84 -12.98 -17.55
CA ARG A 77 7.78 -12.06 -18.19
C ARG A 77 7.53 -10.65 -17.67
N VAL A 78 8.31 -10.26 -16.67
CA VAL A 78 8.33 -8.90 -16.14
C VAL A 78 9.49 -8.13 -16.79
N PRO A 79 9.28 -6.87 -17.24
CA PRO A 79 10.37 -6.04 -17.71
C PRO A 79 11.37 -5.78 -16.56
N THR A 80 12.62 -6.17 -16.73
CA THR A 80 13.73 -5.82 -15.84
C THR A 80 14.67 -4.89 -16.59
N ILE A 81 14.34 -3.59 -16.59
CA ILE A 81 15.32 -2.54 -16.92
C ILE A 81 15.85 -2.04 -15.59
N ILE A 82 17.13 -2.30 -15.34
CA ILE A 82 17.84 -1.74 -14.20
C ILE A 82 18.87 -0.76 -14.78
N ASP A 83 18.50 0.51 -14.89
CA ASP A 83 19.47 1.58 -15.08
C ASP A 83 20.14 1.83 -13.72
N PHE A 84 21.20 1.08 -13.43
CA PHE A 84 22.18 1.46 -12.42
C PHE A 84 23.14 2.48 -13.07
N GLU A 85 22.66 3.68 -13.38
CA GLU A 85 23.58 4.82 -13.54
C GLU A 85 23.98 5.26 -12.12
N GLY A 86 25.03 4.63 -11.61
CA GLY A 86 25.81 5.12 -10.48
C GLY A 86 26.99 5.90 -11.03
N ASP A 87 26.96 7.22 -10.85
CA ASP A 87 28.07 8.14 -11.04
C ASP A 87 29.36 7.61 -10.38
N GLY A 88 30.46 7.66 -11.14
CA GLY A 88 31.83 7.47 -10.68
C GLY A 88 32.81 8.17 -11.62
#